data_AF-G9PB14-F1
#
_entry.id   AF-G9PB14-F1
#
_cell.length_a   1.000
_cell.length_b   1.000
_cell.length_c   1.000
_cell.angle_alpha   90.00
_cell.angle_beta   90.00
_cell.angle_gamma   90.00
#
_symmetry.space_group_name_H-M   'P 1'
#
loop_
_entity.id
_entity.type
_entity.pdbx_description
1 polymer ?
#
loop_
_entity_poly.entity_id
_entity_poly.type
_entity_poly.pdbx_seq_one_letter_code
_entity_poly.pdbx_strand_id
1 'polypeptide(L)'
;MIELDGADEATWAERTERELARSQECERVESLMKQCKTDAELWSVMEKEVFSLPEKLHIAQTKRAAKGKKKARQSNEERVMDIHGPLYSRFLSTALDLFNSAFARPSPYIFQILPRIKELGLPSFVLGVSTPFYSKLAEIHWQRFGDANSALDMLEEMNSAGLFANKEANGLLSQLRNHLHACTWGGQGPFVMAMMESSEFGNALIQRI
;
A
#
# COMPACT_ATOMS: atom_id res chain seq x y z
N MET A 1 -18.82 30.03 -28.23
CA MET A 1 -17.37 30.22 -28.09
C MET A 1 -17.18 30.58 -26.63
N ILE A 2 -16.77 29.61 -25.81
CA ILE A 2 -16.61 29.83 -24.37
C ILE A 2 -15.26 30.51 -24.21
N GLU A 3 -15.27 31.82 -23.99
CA GLU A 3 -14.10 32.58 -23.55
C GLU A 3 -13.73 32.04 -22.16
N LEU A 4 -12.71 31.18 -22.11
CA LEU A 4 -12.08 30.81 -20.84
C LEU A 4 -11.36 32.07 -20.35
N ASP A 5 -11.79 32.55 -19.18
CA ASP A 5 -11.22 33.70 -18.52
C ASP A 5 -9.72 33.47 -18.31
N GLY A 6 -8.85 34.47 -18.49
CA GLY A 6 -7.38 34.28 -18.44
C GLY A 6 -6.88 33.72 -17.10
N ALA A 7 -7.71 33.81 -16.05
CA ALA A 7 -7.50 33.15 -14.77
C ALA A 7 -7.60 31.62 -14.86
N ASP A 8 -8.49 31.08 -15.69
CA ASP A 8 -8.62 29.65 -15.93
C ASP A 8 -7.36 29.13 -16.62
N GLU A 9 -6.90 29.77 -17.70
CA GLU A 9 -5.71 29.34 -18.45
C GLU A 9 -4.44 29.24 -17.58
N ALA A 10 -4.22 30.20 -16.67
CA ALA A 10 -3.10 30.19 -15.73
C ALA A 10 -3.19 29.02 -14.73
N THR A 11 -4.39 28.70 -14.23
CA THR A 11 -4.59 27.55 -13.33
C THR A 11 -4.41 26.22 -14.05
N TRP A 12 -4.81 26.12 -15.33
CA TRP A 12 -4.56 24.95 -16.17
C TRP A 12 -3.06 24.75 -16.39
N ALA A 13 -2.33 25.80 -16.78
CA ALA A 13 -0.88 25.75 -16.97
C ALA A 13 -0.15 25.27 -15.71
N GLU A 14 -0.47 25.86 -14.55
CA GLU A 14 0.15 25.49 -13.27
C GLU A 14 -0.20 24.05 -12.83
N ARG A 15 -1.39 23.53 -13.17
CA ARG A 15 -1.74 22.12 -12.94
C ARG A 15 -0.98 21.18 -13.86
N THR A 16 -0.86 21.53 -15.15
CA THR A 16 -0.11 20.71 -16.11
C THR A 16 1.37 20.62 -15.77
N GLU A 17 1.98 21.70 -15.28
CA GLU A 17 3.37 21.71 -14.84
C GLU A 17 3.58 20.79 -13.62
N ARG A 18 2.67 20.84 -12.63
CA ARG A 18 2.70 19.93 -11.47
C ARG A 18 2.51 18.47 -11.87
N GLU A 19 1.56 18.19 -12.76
CA GLU A 19 1.31 16.85 -13.30
C GLU A 19 2.56 16.29 -13.99
N LEU A 20 3.21 17.12 -14.80
CA LEU A 20 4.43 16.76 -15.51
C LEU A 20 5.59 16.50 -14.55
N ALA A 21 5.81 17.37 -13.57
CA ALA A 21 6.83 17.19 -12.53
C ALA A 21 6.59 15.89 -11.72
N ARG A 22 5.32 15.62 -11.35
CA ARG A 22 4.94 14.38 -10.67
C ARG A 22 5.19 13.15 -11.54
N SER A 23 4.84 13.21 -12.82
CA SER A 23 5.07 12.12 -13.77
C SER A 23 6.57 11.83 -13.95
N GLN A 24 7.39 12.87 -14.08
CA GLN A 24 8.85 12.74 -14.21
C GLN A 24 9.48 12.10 -12.97
N GLU A 25 9.10 12.56 -11.77
CA GLU A 25 9.61 11.96 -10.53
C GLU A 25 9.13 10.52 -10.36
N CYS A 26 7.88 10.24 -10.74
CA CYS A 26 7.34 8.89 -10.74
C CYS A 26 8.16 7.96 -11.64
N GLU A 27 8.42 8.38 -12.87
CA GLU A 27 9.18 7.61 -13.84
C GLU A 27 10.63 7.40 -13.38
N ARG A 28 11.26 8.43 -12.81
CA ARG A 28 12.61 8.33 -12.24
C ARG A 28 12.69 7.26 -11.16
N VAL A 29 11.82 7.32 -10.15
CA VAL A 29 11.87 6.37 -9.02
C VAL A 29 11.44 4.98 -9.45
N GLU A 30 10.39 4.84 -10.25
CA GLU A 30 9.96 3.53 -10.75
C GLU A 30 11.02 2.86 -11.63
N SER A 31 11.71 3.63 -12.48
CA SER A 31 12.79 3.07 -13.30
C SER A 31 13.96 2.58 -12.46
N LEU A 32 14.35 3.32 -11.40
CA LEU A 32 15.35 2.86 -10.43
C LEU A 32 14.93 1.56 -9.74
N MET A 33 13.67 1.47 -9.30
CA MET A 33 13.14 0.25 -8.69
C MET A 33 13.15 -0.94 -9.66
N LYS A 34 12.75 -0.74 -10.92
CA LYS A 34 12.71 -1.78 -11.96
C LYS A 34 14.10 -2.25 -12.42
N GLN A 35 15.13 -1.42 -12.28
CA GLN A 35 16.51 -1.75 -12.64
C GLN A 35 17.22 -2.61 -11.58
N CYS A 36 16.67 -2.72 -10.37
CA CYS A 36 17.24 -3.52 -9.29
C CYS A 36 17.24 -5.01 -9.67
N LYS A 37 18.39 -5.68 -9.48
CA LYS A 37 18.55 -7.11 -9.81
C LYS A 37 18.28 -8.01 -8.63
N THR A 38 18.48 -7.48 -7.42
CA THR A 38 18.24 -8.20 -6.17
C THR A 38 17.18 -7.51 -5.35
N ASP A 39 16.52 -8.29 -4.49
CA ASP A 39 15.51 -7.77 -3.58
C ASP A 39 16.13 -6.85 -2.51
N ALA A 40 17.36 -7.14 -2.07
CA ALA A 40 18.12 -6.25 -1.19
C ALA A 40 18.45 -4.89 -1.84
N GLU A 41 18.77 -4.86 -3.14
CA GLU A 41 18.95 -3.60 -3.89
C GLU A 41 17.65 -2.80 -3.93
N LEU A 42 16.53 -3.45 -4.26
CA LEU A 42 15.22 -2.81 -4.28
C LEU A 42 14.86 -2.24 -2.91
N TRP A 43 15.10 -3.00 -1.83
CA TRP A 43 14.89 -2.52 -0.47
C TRP A 43 15.75 -1.28 -0.17
N SER A 44 17.02 -1.28 -0.57
CA SER A 44 17.89 -0.11 -0.39
C SER A 44 17.40 1.12 -1.17
N VAL A 45 16.85 0.93 -2.37
CA VAL A 45 16.24 2.02 -3.14
C VAL A 45 15.00 2.55 -2.43
N MET A 46 14.15 1.67 -1.89
CA MET A 46 12.98 2.07 -1.11
C MET A 46 13.35 2.89 0.12
N GLU A 47 14.35 2.48 0.90
CA GLU A 47 14.84 3.25 2.06
C GLU A 47 15.27 4.66 1.67
N LYS A 48 16.00 4.80 0.56
CA LYS A 48 16.56 6.08 0.12
C LYS A 48 15.55 7.00 -0.54
N GLU A 49 14.68 6.46 -1.38
CA GLU A 49 13.83 7.24 -2.29
C GLU A 49 12.37 7.28 -1.86
N VAL A 50 11.86 6.20 -1.26
CA VAL A 50 10.44 6.08 -0.88
C VAL A 50 10.28 6.43 0.60
N PHE A 51 10.85 5.63 1.50
CA PHE A 51 10.67 5.76 2.96
C PHE A 51 11.22 7.07 3.54
N SER A 52 12.12 7.76 2.84
CA SER A 52 12.60 9.09 3.24
C SER A 52 11.65 10.24 2.85
N LEU A 53 10.63 10.00 2.01
CA LEU A 53 9.70 11.05 1.56
C LEU A 53 8.97 11.75 2.71
N PRO A 54 8.41 11.07 3.73
CA PRO A 54 7.74 11.75 4.83
C PRO A 54 8.64 12.74 5.59
N GLU A 55 9.95 12.45 5.68
CA GLU A 55 10.94 13.36 6.27
C GLU A 55 11.29 14.53 5.34
N LYS A 56 11.49 14.25 4.04
CA LYS A 56 11.70 15.27 2.99
C LYS A 56 10.52 16.24 2.88
N LEU A 57 9.32 15.74 3.15
CA LEU A 57 8.07 16.51 3.17
C LEU A 57 7.88 17.30 4.48
N HIS A 58 8.77 17.11 5.47
CA HIS A 58 8.68 17.72 6.80
C HIS A 58 7.36 17.45 7.54
N ILE A 59 6.62 16.40 7.17
CA ILE A 59 5.38 16.00 7.84
C ILE A 59 5.69 15.23 9.13
N ALA A 60 6.85 14.55 9.16
CA ALA A 60 7.38 13.93 10.36
C ALA A 60 7.60 15.00 11.45
N GLN A 61 6.61 15.17 12.33
CA GLN A 61 6.73 16.02 13.51
C GLN A 61 7.80 15.43 14.42
N THR A 62 9.04 15.87 14.23
CA THR A 62 10.04 15.78 15.28
C THR A 62 9.49 16.60 16.45
N LYS A 63 9.34 15.97 17.61
CA LYS A 63 9.00 16.65 18.86
C LYS A 63 10.08 17.70 19.15
N ARG A 64 9.89 18.96 18.69
CA ARG A 64 10.43 20.23 19.23
C ARG A 64 10.30 21.37 18.20
N ALA A 65 9.61 22.45 18.62
CA ALA A 65 9.78 23.88 18.29
C ALA A 65 10.07 24.31 16.82
N ALA A 66 9.47 25.35 16.24
CA ALA A 66 9.31 26.69 16.80
C ALA A 66 8.34 27.54 15.94
N LYS A 67 7.70 28.50 16.61
CA LYS A 67 7.02 29.65 16.00
C LYS A 67 8.01 30.48 15.17
N GLY A 68 7.61 30.86 13.96
CA GLY A 68 8.12 32.07 13.29
C GLY A 68 8.82 31.87 11.94
N LYS A 69 8.06 31.56 10.88
CA LYS A 69 8.30 31.92 9.45
C LYS A 69 7.20 31.25 8.59
N LYS A 70 5.95 31.74 8.69
CA LYS A 70 4.79 31.01 8.15
C LYS A 70 4.48 31.25 6.67
N LYS A 71 4.66 32.46 6.10
CA LYS A 71 4.09 32.75 4.77
C LYS A 71 4.87 32.23 3.54
N ALA A 72 6.20 32.32 3.49
CA ALA A 72 6.98 31.86 2.32
C ALA A 72 7.28 30.35 2.34
N ARG A 73 7.14 29.71 3.51
CA ARG A 73 7.43 28.28 3.70
C ARG A 73 6.22 27.39 3.43
N GLN A 74 5.01 27.90 3.72
CA GLN A 74 3.75 27.20 3.42
C GLN A 74 3.55 26.93 1.92
N SER A 75 3.86 27.87 1.03
CA SER A 75 3.64 27.68 -0.41
C SER A 75 4.57 26.66 -1.05
N ASN A 76 5.79 26.47 -0.51
CA ASN A 76 6.71 25.44 -0.97
C ASN A 76 6.33 24.06 -0.40
N GLU A 77 5.96 23.98 0.88
CA GLU A 77 5.50 22.74 1.51
C GLU A 77 4.22 22.19 0.86
N GLU A 78 3.27 23.06 0.50
CA GLU A 78 2.03 22.70 -0.22
C GLU A 78 2.31 22.12 -1.62
N ARG A 79 3.24 22.72 -2.38
CA ARG A 79 3.67 22.21 -3.69
C ARG A 79 4.34 20.85 -3.62
N VAL A 80 5.15 20.60 -2.59
CA VAL A 80 5.85 19.32 -2.44
C VAL A 80 4.85 18.22 -2.02
N MET A 81 3.82 18.54 -1.22
CA MET A 81 2.74 17.61 -0.87
C MET A 81 1.88 17.22 -2.08
N ASP A 82 1.50 18.18 -2.93
CA ASP A 82 0.70 17.91 -4.14
C ASP A 82 1.40 16.98 -5.14
N ILE A 83 2.74 17.05 -5.17
CA ILE A 83 3.57 16.24 -6.04
C ILE A 83 3.84 14.87 -5.42
N HIS A 84 4.36 14.80 -4.20
CA HIS A 84 4.90 13.56 -3.63
C HIS A 84 3.89 12.76 -2.80
N GLY A 85 2.82 13.39 -2.31
CA GLY A 85 1.79 12.70 -1.52
C GLY A 85 1.20 11.49 -2.26
N PRO A 86 0.69 11.66 -3.50
CA PRO A 86 0.16 10.54 -4.29
C PRO A 86 1.22 9.54 -4.73
N LEU A 87 2.47 9.98 -4.90
CA LEU A 87 3.57 9.13 -5.36
C LEU A 87 3.97 8.10 -4.31
N TYR A 88 3.87 8.44 -3.03
CA TYR A 88 4.28 7.53 -1.96
C TYR A 88 3.49 6.21 -1.97
N SER A 89 2.15 6.26 -1.96
CA SER A 89 1.32 5.04 -2.05
C SER A 89 1.55 4.29 -3.37
N ARG A 90 1.76 5.01 -4.47
CA ARG A 90 2.08 4.39 -5.77
C ARG A 90 3.40 3.60 -5.73
N PHE A 91 4.46 4.18 -5.18
CA PHE A 91 5.75 3.49 -5.05
C PHE A 91 5.66 2.26 -4.17
N LEU A 92 4.87 2.30 -3.09
CA LEU A 92 4.62 1.14 -2.26
C LEU A 92 3.91 0.01 -3.03
N SER A 93 2.87 0.34 -3.81
CA SER A 93 2.20 -0.64 -4.66
C SER A 93 3.16 -1.24 -5.69
N THR A 94 3.95 -0.41 -6.37
CA THR A 94 4.98 -0.89 -7.31
C THR A 94 6.01 -1.79 -6.61
N ALA A 95 6.41 -1.46 -5.38
CA ALA A 95 7.31 -2.30 -4.61
C ALA A 95 6.69 -3.67 -4.28
N LEU A 96 5.41 -3.71 -3.88
CA LEU A 96 4.69 -4.98 -3.64
C LEU A 96 4.74 -5.87 -4.88
N ASP A 97 4.44 -5.32 -6.06
CA ASP A 97 4.44 -6.08 -7.31
C ASP A 97 5.83 -6.59 -7.70
N LEU A 98 6.86 -5.75 -7.53
CA LEU A 98 8.25 -6.12 -7.82
C LEU A 98 8.77 -7.19 -6.85
N PHE A 99 8.54 -7.04 -5.55
CA PHE A 99 8.94 -8.08 -4.58
C PHE A 99 8.20 -9.40 -4.80
N ASN A 100 6.96 -9.33 -5.30
CA ASN A 100 6.18 -10.53 -5.54
C ASN A 100 6.61 -11.27 -6.81
N SER A 101 7.01 -10.56 -7.88
CA SER A 101 7.18 -11.18 -9.20
C SER A 101 8.49 -10.88 -9.96
N ALA A 102 9.27 -9.86 -9.60
CA ALA A 102 10.43 -9.44 -10.40
C ALA A 102 11.68 -10.31 -10.21
N PHE A 103 11.76 -11.08 -9.12
CA PHE A 103 12.94 -11.87 -8.76
C PHE A 103 12.69 -13.37 -8.96
N ALA A 104 13.77 -14.16 -9.03
CA ALA A 104 13.69 -15.62 -9.23
C ALA A 104 12.82 -16.35 -8.20
N ARG A 105 12.75 -15.81 -6.97
CA ARG A 105 11.80 -16.22 -5.95
C ARG A 105 11.13 -14.97 -5.38
N PRO A 106 9.81 -15.01 -5.08
CA PRO A 106 9.15 -13.91 -4.39
C PRO A 106 9.90 -13.56 -3.09
N SER A 107 10.17 -12.28 -2.87
CA SER A 107 10.99 -11.83 -1.74
C SER A 107 10.22 -11.86 -0.43
N PRO A 108 10.85 -12.16 0.72
CA PRO A 108 10.24 -11.99 2.04
C PRO A 108 10.15 -10.52 2.49
N TYR A 109 10.90 -9.59 1.86
CA TYR A 109 10.87 -8.16 2.21
C TYR A 109 9.48 -7.53 2.04
N ILE A 110 8.62 -8.11 1.21
CA ILE A 110 7.26 -7.65 1.00
C ILE A 110 6.47 -7.50 2.30
N PHE A 111 6.68 -8.40 3.27
CA PHE A 111 6.00 -8.37 4.58
C PHE A 111 6.65 -7.41 5.58
N GLN A 112 7.82 -6.87 5.26
CA GLN A 112 8.48 -5.85 6.09
C GLN A 112 8.02 -4.43 5.73
N ILE A 113 7.39 -4.23 4.57
CA ILE A 113 6.97 -2.90 4.11
C ILE A 113 5.97 -2.26 5.08
N LEU A 114 4.90 -2.98 5.47
CA LEU A 114 3.90 -2.44 6.38
C LEU A 114 4.47 -2.15 7.79
N PRO A 115 5.20 -3.09 8.44
CA PRO A 115 5.92 -2.79 9.69
C PRO A 115 6.84 -1.58 9.58
N ARG A 116 7.58 -1.45 8.48
CA ARG A 116 8.49 -0.32 8.25
C ARG A 116 7.75 1.01 8.13
N ILE A 117 6.63 1.05 7.39
CA ILE A 117 5.76 2.24 7.30
C ILE A 117 5.26 2.66 8.69
N LYS A 118 4.83 1.70 9.51
CA LYS A 118 4.37 1.98 10.88
C LYS A 118 5.51 2.49 11.77
N GLU A 119 6.71 1.95 11.62
CA GLU A 119 7.91 2.38 12.36
C GLU A 119 8.28 3.84 12.05
N LEU A 120 8.17 4.25 10.78
CA LEU A 120 8.38 5.64 10.34
C LEU A 120 7.32 6.61 10.89
N GLY A 121 6.21 6.09 11.39
CA GLY A 121 5.18 6.83 12.10
C GLY A 121 3.99 7.24 11.25
N LEU A 122 3.07 7.97 11.88
CA LEU A 122 1.76 8.30 11.32
C LEU A 122 1.80 8.99 9.94
N PRO A 123 2.73 9.94 9.66
CA PRO A 123 2.80 10.56 8.33
C PRO A 123 3.07 9.56 7.20
N SER A 124 3.97 8.61 7.43
CA SER A 124 4.28 7.55 6.47
C SER A 124 3.06 6.63 6.28
N PHE A 125 2.40 6.28 7.37
CA PHE A 125 1.20 5.45 7.36
C PHE A 125 0.07 6.08 6.55
N VAL A 126 -0.29 7.33 6.83
CA VAL A 126 -1.39 8.03 6.16
C VAL A 126 -1.12 8.25 4.66
N LEU A 127 0.14 8.53 4.29
CA LEU A 127 0.49 8.72 2.89
C LEU A 127 0.53 7.42 2.08
N GLY A 128 0.90 6.31 2.71
CA GLY A 128 1.24 5.08 2.00
C GLY A 128 0.12 4.08 1.91
N VAL A 129 -0.55 3.90 3.04
CA VAL A 129 -1.50 2.82 3.21
C VAL A 129 -2.80 3.17 2.49
N SER A 130 -3.24 2.26 1.64
CA SER A 130 -4.45 2.42 0.84
C SER A 130 -5.18 1.08 0.72
N THR A 131 -6.44 1.11 0.32
CA THR A 131 -7.20 -0.11 0.04
C THR A 131 -6.46 -1.08 -0.90
N PRO A 132 -5.98 -0.67 -2.10
CA PRO A 132 -5.28 -1.60 -2.98
C PRO A 132 -4.00 -2.17 -2.38
N PHE A 133 -3.29 -1.39 -1.53
CA PHE A 133 -2.11 -1.87 -0.81
C PHE A 133 -2.45 -3.04 0.14
N TYR A 134 -3.48 -2.90 0.97
CA TYR A 134 -3.92 -3.97 1.87
C TYR A 134 -4.52 -5.16 1.12
N SER A 135 -5.38 -4.93 0.13
CA SER A 135 -5.96 -5.99 -0.70
C SER A 135 -4.86 -6.83 -1.33
N LYS A 136 -3.77 -6.19 -1.80
CA LYS A 136 -2.64 -6.89 -2.40
C LYS A 136 -1.85 -7.71 -1.38
N LEU A 137 -1.56 -7.16 -0.21
CA LEU A 137 -0.88 -7.91 0.87
C LEU A 137 -1.71 -9.12 1.31
N ALA A 138 -3.01 -8.96 1.51
CA ALA A 138 -3.92 -10.04 1.86
C ALA A 138 -3.93 -11.14 0.78
N GLU A 139 -3.98 -10.75 -0.49
CA GLU A 139 -3.88 -11.68 -1.62
C GLU A 139 -2.56 -12.45 -1.60
N ILE A 140 -1.43 -11.78 -1.34
CA ILE A 140 -0.12 -12.43 -1.26
C ILE A 140 -0.05 -13.42 -0.11
N HIS A 141 -0.58 -13.10 1.08
CA HIS A 141 -0.66 -14.04 2.21
C HIS A 141 -1.42 -15.31 1.83
N TRP A 142 -2.56 -15.15 1.16
CA TRP A 142 -3.37 -16.27 0.73
C TRP A 142 -2.72 -17.10 -0.39
N GLN A 143 -2.32 -16.46 -1.50
CA GLN A 143 -1.81 -17.15 -2.68
C GLN A 143 -0.45 -17.84 -2.42
N ARG A 144 0.40 -17.24 -1.59
CA ARG A 144 1.76 -17.75 -1.36
C ARG A 144 1.83 -18.80 -0.26
N PHE A 145 1.05 -18.65 0.80
CA PHE A 145 1.16 -19.49 1.99
C PHE A 145 -0.12 -20.26 2.33
N GLY A 146 -1.25 -19.97 1.65
CA GLY A 146 -2.56 -20.49 2.05
C GLY A 146 -2.98 -19.98 3.43
N ASP A 147 -2.42 -18.85 3.88
CA ASP A 147 -2.67 -18.33 5.22
C ASP A 147 -3.89 -17.41 5.22
N ALA A 148 -5.05 -18.00 5.49
CA ALA A 148 -6.31 -17.28 5.59
C ALA A 148 -6.33 -16.33 6.80
N ASN A 149 -5.68 -16.67 7.92
CA ASN A 149 -5.68 -15.81 9.11
C ASN A 149 -4.92 -14.52 8.83
N SER A 150 -3.69 -14.62 8.31
CA SER A 150 -2.92 -13.42 7.97
C SER A 150 -3.60 -12.58 6.88
N ALA A 151 -4.27 -13.23 5.91
CA ALA A 151 -5.04 -12.50 4.91
C ALA A 151 -6.21 -11.72 5.52
N LEU A 152 -6.96 -12.33 6.44
CA LEU A 152 -8.04 -11.67 7.18
C LEU A 152 -7.52 -10.57 8.11
N ASP A 153 -6.39 -10.80 8.78
CA ASP A 153 -5.72 -9.79 9.64
C ASP A 153 -5.41 -8.52 8.84
N MET A 154 -4.93 -8.65 7.59
CA MET A 154 -4.68 -7.51 6.71
C MET A 154 -5.97 -6.76 6.33
N LEU A 155 -7.07 -7.49 6.09
CA LEU A 155 -8.36 -6.88 5.74
C LEU A 155 -9.04 -6.22 6.96
N GLU A 156 -8.88 -6.79 8.15
CA GLU A 156 -9.34 -6.19 9.40
C GLU A 156 -8.51 -4.95 9.76
N GLU A 157 -7.20 -4.98 9.53
CA GLU A 157 -6.35 -3.82 9.72
C GLU A 157 -6.74 -2.69 8.75
N MET A 158 -7.02 -3.02 7.48
CA MET A 158 -7.56 -2.09 6.50
C MET A 158 -8.85 -1.42 7.00
N ASN A 159 -9.81 -2.21 7.51
CA ASN A 159 -11.06 -1.69 8.04
C ASN A 159 -10.82 -0.82 9.29
N SER A 160 -9.92 -1.23 10.17
CA SER A 160 -9.53 -0.48 11.38
C SER A 160 -8.85 0.85 11.04
N ALA A 161 -8.16 0.94 9.90
CA ALA A 161 -7.59 2.16 9.36
C ALA A 161 -8.65 3.07 8.69
N GLY A 162 -9.91 2.65 8.63
CA GLY A 162 -11.01 3.40 8.00
C GLY A 162 -11.03 3.30 6.47
N LEU A 163 -10.33 2.32 5.89
CA LEU A 163 -10.29 2.10 4.45
C LEU A 163 -11.38 1.11 4.04
N PHE A 164 -12.13 1.46 3.00
CA PHE A 164 -13.23 0.63 2.52
C PHE A 164 -12.76 -0.45 1.57
N ALA A 165 -13.38 -1.63 1.65
CA ALA A 165 -13.09 -2.77 0.77
C ALA A 165 -13.43 -2.46 -0.70
N ASN A 166 -12.50 -2.77 -1.60
CA ASN A 166 -12.68 -2.70 -3.04
C ASN A 166 -13.12 -4.05 -3.64
N LYS A 167 -13.26 -4.11 -4.96
CA LYS A 167 -13.63 -5.33 -5.69
C LYS A 167 -12.63 -6.45 -5.43
N GLU A 168 -11.34 -6.12 -5.32
CA GLU A 168 -10.25 -7.06 -5.07
C GLU A 168 -10.37 -7.68 -3.68
N ALA A 169 -10.55 -6.86 -2.63
CA ALA A 169 -10.77 -7.32 -1.25
C ALA A 169 -12.03 -8.21 -1.15
N ASN A 170 -13.14 -7.77 -1.74
CA ASN A 170 -14.39 -8.54 -1.74
C ASN A 170 -14.27 -9.86 -2.52
N GLY A 171 -13.51 -9.84 -3.61
CA GLY A 171 -13.17 -11.02 -4.40
C GLY A 171 -12.38 -12.03 -3.58
N LEU A 172 -11.36 -11.57 -2.84
CA LEU A 172 -10.56 -12.41 -1.96
C LEU A 172 -11.40 -13.00 -0.81
N LEU A 173 -12.23 -12.20 -0.14
CA LEU A 173 -13.15 -12.70 0.90
C LEU A 173 -14.10 -13.76 0.36
N SER A 174 -14.65 -13.55 -0.83
CA SER A 174 -15.52 -14.53 -1.47
C SER A 174 -14.78 -15.83 -1.79
N GLN A 175 -13.53 -15.75 -2.24
CA GLN A 175 -12.69 -16.93 -2.49
C GLN A 175 -12.39 -17.70 -1.20
N LEU A 176 -11.98 -16.99 -0.14
CA LEU A 176 -11.71 -17.57 1.18
C LEU A 176 -12.94 -18.28 1.73
N ARG A 177 -14.10 -17.60 1.73
CA ARG A 177 -15.38 -18.17 2.15
C ARG A 177 -15.74 -19.44 1.38
N ASN A 178 -15.64 -19.39 0.06
CA ASN A 178 -15.99 -20.53 -0.79
C ASN A 178 -15.06 -21.72 -0.54
N HIS A 179 -13.75 -21.49 -0.35
CA HIS A 179 -12.79 -22.54 -0.02
C HIS A 179 -13.08 -23.16 1.35
N LEU A 180 -13.38 -22.35 2.38
CA LEU A 180 -13.73 -22.87 3.71
C LEU A 180 -15.05 -23.64 3.72
N HIS A 181 -16.07 -23.17 2.99
CA HIS A 181 -17.29 -23.94 2.80
C HIS A 181 -17.02 -25.27 2.10
N ALA A 182 -16.19 -25.28 1.06
CA ALA A 182 -15.80 -26.53 0.40
C ALA A 182 -15.09 -27.49 1.37
N CYS A 183 -14.24 -27.00 2.28
CA CYS A 183 -13.59 -27.84 3.29
C CYS A 183 -14.59 -28.45 4.28
N THR A 184 -15.55 -27.65 4.76
CA THR A 184 -16.58 -28.10 5.72
C THR A 184 -17.62 -29.03 5.10
N TRP A 185 -17.85 -28.95 3.79
CA TRP A 185 -18.85 -29.76 3.09
C TRP A 185 -18.24 -30.95 2.33
N GLY A 186 -16.95 -31.24 2.57
CA GLY A 186 -16.29 -32.42 2.00
C GLY A 186 -15.82 -32.28 0.57
N GLY A 187 -15.84 -31.07 -0.01
CA GLY A 187 -15.27 -30.78 -1.33
C GLY A 187 -13.76 -31.05 -1.41
N GLN A 188 -13.06 -31.04 -0.28
CA GLN A 188 -11.63 -31.40 -0.15
C GLN A 188 -11.41 -32.84 0.39
N GLY A 189 -12.49 -33.62 0.48
CA GLY A 189 -12.48 -35.01 0.95
C GLY A 189 -12.80 -35.19 2.44
N PRO A 190 -13.04 -36.45 2.87
CA PRO A 190 -13.58 -36.74 4.20
C PRO A 190 -12.64 -36.40 5.36
N PHE A 191 -11.33 -36.50 5.14
CA PHE A 191 -10.32 -36.20 6.16
C PHE A 191 -10.32 -34.70 6.54
N VAL A 192 -10.38 -33.82 5.55
CA VAL A 192 -10.39 -32.36 5.77
C VAL A 192 -11.70 -31.93 6.44
N MET A 193 -12.82 -32.53 6.05
CA MET A 193 -14.12 -32.31 6.71
C MET A 193 -14.05 -32.68 8.20
N ALA A 194 -13.60 -33.90 8.52
CA ALA A 194 -13.46 -34.33 9.91
C ALA A 194 -12.47 -33.46 10.71
N MET A 195 -11.41 -32.95 10.07
CA MET A 195 -10.47 -32.01 10.70
C MET A 195 -11.14 -30.65 10.99
N MET A 196 -11.95 -30.12 10.07
CA MET A 196 -12.67 -28.87 10.28
C MET A 196 -13.75 -29.00 11.37
N GLU A 197 -14.42 -30.14 11.47
CA GLU A 197 -15.43 -30.41 12.50
C GLU A 197 -14.82 -30.64 13.89
N SER A 198 -13.66 -31.29 13.96
CA SER A 198 -13.00 -31.64 15.22
C SER A 198 -12.08 -30.56 15.79
N SER A 199 -11.68 -29.59 14.97
CA SER A 199 -10.69 -28.59 15.38
C SER A 199 -11.31 -27.27 15.82
N GLU A 200 -10.74 -26.67 16.86
CA GLU A 200 -11.02 -25.26 17.21
C GLU A 200 -10.60 -24.29 16.08
N PHE A 201 -9.70 -24.73 15.19
CA PHE A 201 -9.19 -23.96 14.05
C PHE A 201 -10.28 -23.67 13.00
N GLY A 202 -11.19 -24.61 12.73
CA GLY A 202 -12.28 -24.40 11.78
C GLY A 202 -13.26 -23.33 12.26
N ASN A 203 -13.66 -23.40 13.52
CA ASN A 203 -14.67 -22.49 14.09
C ASN A 203 -14.19 -21.04 14.20
N ALA A 204 -12.93 -20.82 14.58
CA ALA A 204 -12.37 -19.47 14.71
C ALA A 204 -12.28 -18.72 13.36
N LEU A 205 -11.87 -19.42 12.30
CA LEU A 205 -11.79 -18.87 10.95
C LEU A 205 -13.17 -18.59 10.35
N ILE A 206 -14.14 -19.49 10.57
CA ILE A 206 -15.52 -19.32 10.09
C ILE A 206 -16.18 -18.10 10.73
N GLN A 207 -15.90 -17.78 12.00
CA GLN A 207 -16.48 -16.61 12.67
C GLN A 207 -15.98 -15.27 12.14
N ARG A 208 -14.83 -15.23 11.45
CA ARG A 208 -14.22 -14.00 10.93
C ARG A 208 -14.64 -13.65 9.50
N ILE A 209 -15.34 -14.54 8.81
CA ILE A 209 -15.76 -14.42 7.39
C ILE A 209 -17.27 -14.25 7.30
#